data_AF-A0A7C3R0V6-F1
#
_entry.id   AF-A0A7C3R0V6-F1
#
_cell.length_a   1.000
_cell.length_b   1.000
_cell.length_c   1.000
_cell.angle_alpha   90.00
_cell.angle_beta   90.00
_cell.angle_gamma   90.00
#
_symmetry.space_group_name_H-M   'P 1'
#
loop_
_entity.id
_entity.type
_entity.pdbx_description
1 polymer ?
#
loop_
_entity_poly.entity_id
_entity_poly.type
_entity_poly.pdbx_seq_one_letter_code
_entity_poly.pdbx_strand_id
1 'polypeptide(L)'
;MKYIIGLVFLISILSSNETKIEGKVYINDKVMQPNMKVNLGDFIKTGKNSKVTFKIGEDAFMAKENTRFVITKEKGVKNLNVVTGGVLGVFKKGSKYNIKTENMTAGIRGTGIFVESTKGKSYFCTCYGDTEVQSDKEHKHMHATHHNMIWVKKYGAMSPAKKMRGHNDDELRALESMVGRVPAFDK
;
A
#
# COMPACT_ATOMS: atom_id res chain seq x y z
N MET A 1 47.99 -32.04 -17.31
CA MET A 1 47.61 -30.93 -16.41
C MET A 1 46.34 -30.31 -16.98
N LYS A 2 45.16 -30.62 -16.41
CA LYS A 2 43.84 -30.20 -16.92
C LYS A 2 43.42 -28.92 -16.21
N TYR A 3 43.28 -27.81 -16.95
CA TYR A 3 42.65 -26.59 -16.43
C TYR A 3 41.14 -26.68 -16.65
N ILE A 4 40.38 -26.75 -15.56
CA ILE A 4 38.92 -26.63 -15.57
C ILE A 4 38.61 -25.13 -15.49
N ILE A 5 38.13 -24.56 -16.60
CA ILE A 5 37.56 -23.21 -16.64
C ILE A 5 36.16 -23.30 -16.04
N GLY A 6 36.01 -22.83 -14.81
CA GLY A 6 34.72 -22.71 -14.15
C GLY A 6 33.94 -21.55 -14.73
N LEU A 7 32.92 -21.85 -15.54
CA LEU A 7 31.96 -20.86 -16.04
C LEU A 7 31.01 -20.48 -14.91
N VAL A 8 31.27 -19.35 -14.25
CA VAL A 8 30.34 -18.77 -13.27
C VAL A 8 29.19 -18.15 -14.05
N PHE A 9 28.04 -18.84 -14.08
CA PHE A 9 26.78 -18.27 -14.54
C PHE A 9 26.31 -17.23 -13.50
N LEU A 10 26.70 -15.96 -13.68
CA LEU A 10 25.99 -14.86 -13.05
C LEU A 10 24.61 -14.77 -13.70
N ILE A 11 23.61 -15.39 -13.07
CA ILE A 11 22.21 -15.10 -13.37
C ILE A 11 21.98 -13.69 -12.84
N SER A 12 22.15 -12.70 -13.72
CA SER A 12 21.63 -11.37 -13.50
C SER A 12 20.11 -11.49 -13.41
N ILE A 13 19.59 -11.51 -12.17
CA ILE A 13 18.17 -11.33 -11.93
C ILE A 13 17.84 -9.94 -12.44
N LEU A 14 17.34 -9.85 -13.67
CA LEU A 14 16.70 -8.65 -14.19
C LEU A 14 15.59 -8.30 -13.21
N SER A 15 15.87 -7.33 -12.34
CA SER A 15 14.87 -6.73 -11.45
C SER A 15 13.86 -6.05 -12.36
N SER A 16 12.85 -6.80 -12.78
CA SER A 16 11.75 -6.21 -13.52
C SER A 16 11.14 -5.14 -12.62
N ASN A 17 10.97 -3.93 -13.16
CA ASN A 17 10.21 -2.90 -12.47
C ASN A 17 8.75 -3.37 -12.48
N GLU A 18 8.39 -4.19 -11.49
CA GLU A 18 7.11 -4.89 -11.40
C GLU A 18 5.97 -3.92 -11.08
N THR A 19 5.56 -3.14 -12.08
CA THR A 19 4.22 -2.59 -12.12
C THR A 19 3.33 -3.58 -12.85
N LYS A 20 2.37 -4.17 -12.12
CA LYS A 20 1.32 -5.03 -12.68
C LYS A 20 0.05 -4.21 -12.84
N ILE A 21 -0.47 -4.16 -14.06
CA ILE A 21 -1.63 -3.34 -14.44
C ILE A 21 -2.74 -4.28 -14.92
N GLU A 22 -3.93 -4.13 -14.34
CA GLU A 22 -5.15 -4.77 -14.80
C GLU A 22 -6.18 -3.68 -15.10
N GLY A 23 -6.78 -3.71 -16.30
CA GLY A 23 -7.77 -2.71 -16.71
C GLY A 23 -7.17 -1.33 -17.05
N LYS A 24 -7.95 -0.27 -16.84
CA LYS A 24 -7.59 1.11 -17.19
C LYS A 24 -6.99 1.83 -15.98
N VAL A 25 -5.69 2.10 -16.06
CA VAL A 25 -4.93 2.82 -15.03
C VAL A 25 -4.28 4.04 -15.65
N TYR A 26 -4.26 5.13 -14.90
CA TYR A 26 -3.68 6.40 -15.33
C TYR A 26 -2.64 6.86 -14.31
N ILE A 27 -1.58 7.46 -14.82
CA ILE A 27 -0.52 8.14 -14.09
C ILE A 27 -0.39 9.55 -14.66
N ASN A 28 -0.62 10.57 -13.84
CA ASN A 28 -0.63 11.98 -14.25
C ASN A 28 -1.50 12.21 -15.50
N ASP A 29 -2.74 11.70 -15.45
CA ASP A 29 -3.75 11.75 -16.51
C ASP A 29 -3.40 11.04 -17.84
N LYS A 30 -2.25 10.34 -17.90
CA LYS A 30 -1.85 9.51 -19.04
C LYS A 30 -2.12 8.04 -18.75
N VAL A 31 -2.53 7.27 -19.76
CA VAL A 31 -2.70 5.81 -19.62
C VAL A 31 -1.37 5.19 -19.23
N MET A 32 -1.37 4.43 -18.14
CA MET A 32 -0.18 3.76 -17.64
C MET A 32 0.14 2.57 -18.53
N GLN A 33 1.37 2.52 -19.02
CA GLN A 33 1.90 1.40 -19.80
C GLN A 33 2.57 0.37 -18.89
N PRO A 34 2.63 -0.91 -19.29
CA PRO A 34 3.42 -1.92 -18.59
C PRO A 34 4.87 -1.43 -18.34
N ASN A 35 5.46 -1.82 -17.21
CA ASN A 35 6.81 -1.44 -16.78
C ASN A 35 7.04 0.06 -16.51
N MET A 36 6.02 0.92 -16.63
CA MET A 36 6.15 2.30 -16.15
C MET A 36 6.42 2.29 -14.64
N LYS A 37 7.44 3.05 -14.23
CA LYS A 37 7.76 3.24 -12.83
C LYS A 37 6.83 4.29 -12.22
N VAL A 38 6.34 4.01 -11.01
CA VAL A 38 5.65 5.00 -10.18
C VAL A 38 6.70 5.73 -9.32
N ASN A 39 6.68 7.05 -9.36
CA ASN A 39 7.54 7.90 -8.56
C ASN A 39 6.73 8.66 -7.51
N LEU A 40 7.43 9.21 -6.51
CA LEU A 40 6.81 10.12 -5.55
C LEU A 40 6.33 11.38 -6.28
N GLY A 41 5.12 11.82 -5.97
CA GLY A 41 4.45 12.94 -6.63
C GLY A 41 3.52 12.54 -7.77
N ASP A 42 3.62 11.31 -8.29
CA ASP A 42 2.74 10.85 -9.35
C ASP A 42 1.31 10.66 -8.84
N PHE A 43 0.34 11.23 -9.56
CA PHE A 43 -1.07 11.04 -9.29
C PHE A 43 -1.59 9.81 -10.02
N ILE A 44 -2.05 8.81 -9.26
CA ILE A 44 -2.51 7.53 -9.80
C ILE A 44 -4.03 7.47 -9.75
N LYS A 45 -4.63 6.99 -10.84
CA LYS A 45 -6.08 6.74 -10.95
C LYS A 45 -6.34 5.36 -11.56
N THR A 46 -7.19 4.57 -10.92
CA THR A 46 -7.73 3.32 -11.46
C THR A 46 -9.19 3.50 -11.85
N GLY A 47 -9.59 2.92 -12.99
CA GLY A 47 -10.99 2.85 -13.41
C GLY A 47 -11.79 1.74 -12.72
N LYS A 48 -13.04 1.55 -13.17
CA LYS A 48 -13.85 0.38 -12.81
C LYS A 48 -13.16 -0.91 -13.28
N ASN A 49 -13.29 -1.99 -12.51
CA ASN A 49 -12.67 -3.30 -12.81
C ASN A 49 -11.15 -3.18 -13.12
N SER A 50 -10.47 -2.23 -12.48
CA SER A 50 -9.05 -1.96 -12.72
C SER A 50 -8.26 -2.06 -11.42
N LYS A 51 -6.99 -2.42 -11.52
CA LYS A 51 -6.09 -2.61 -10.39
C LYS A 51 -4.67 -2.29 -10.83
N VAL A 52 -3.88 -1.70 -9.94
CA VAL A 52 -2.44 -1.54 -10.18
C VAL A 52 -1.66 -1.95 -8.94
N THR A 53 -0.59 -2.72 -9.16
CA THR A 53 0.34 -3.15 -8.12
C THR A 53 1.73 -2.68 -8.49
N PHE A 54 2.46 -2.06 -7.56
CA PHE A 54 3.79 -1.49 -7.83
C PHE A 54 4.59 -1.37 -6.52
N LYS A 55 5.90 -1.10 -6.64
CA LYS A 55 6.78 -0.84 -5.49
C LYS A 55 7.49 0.50 -5.59
N ILE A 56 7.79 1.11 -4.44
CA ILE A 56 8.64 2.29 -4.31
C ILE A 56 9.71 1.97 -3.27
N GLY A 57 10.92 1.64 -3.76
CA GLY A 57 11.99 1.14 -2.89
C GLY A 57 11.61 -0.22 -2.31
N GLU A 58 11.58 -0.32 -0.98
CA GLU A 58 11.25 -1.55 -0.25
C GLU A 58 9.80 -1.59 0.26
N ASP A 59 8.97 -0.62 -0.15
CA ASP A 59 7.54 -0.58 0.14
C ASP A 59 6.75 -0.97 -1.12
N ALA A 60 5.65 -1.71 -0.97
CA ALA A 60 4.81 -2.15 -2.09
C ALA A 60 3.33 -1.81 -1.87
N PHE A 61 2.62 -1.58 -2.97
CA PHE A 61 1.26 -1.02 -2.97
C PHE A 61 0.39 -1.72 -4.00
N MET A 62 -0.90 -1.85 -3.66
CA MET A 62 -1.95 -2.26 -4.58
C MET A 62 -3.13 -1.30 -4.48
N ALA A 63 -3.45 -0.60 -5.56
CA ALA A 63 -4.65 0.22 -5.64
C ALA A 63 -5.79 -0.59 -6.29
N LYS A 64 -6.94 -0.61 -5.62
CA LYS A 64 -8.16 -1.27 -6.10
C LYS A 64 -8.83 -0.44 -7.19
N GLU A 65 -9.97 -0.86 -7.69
CA GLU A 65 -10.73 -0.10 -8.68
C GLU A 65 -11.21 1.26 -8.14
N ASN A 66 -11.54 2.18 -9.04
CA ASN A 66 -12.10 3.50 -8.72
C ASN A 66 -11.28 4.27 -7.66
N THR A 67 -9.96 4.12 -7.69
CA THR A 67 -9.05 4.65 -6.68
C THR A 67 -8.28 5.84 -7.24
N ARG A 68 -8.13 6.88 -6.42
CA ARG A 68 -7.35 8.09 -6.74
C ARG A 68 -6.45 8.43 -5.56
N PHE A 69 -5.15 8.48 -5.77
CA PHE A 69 -4.19 8.77 -4.70
C PHE A 69 -2.88 9.37 -5.23
N VAL A 70 -2.09 9.93 -4.32
CA VAL A 70 -0.72 10.36 -4.56
C VAL A 70 0.16 9.95 -3.38
N ILE A 71 1.40 9.57 -3.65
CA ILE A 71 2.40 9.36 -2.60
C ILE A 71 3.44 10.48 -2.70
N THR A 72 3.54 11.32 -1.68
CA THR A 72 4.54 12.41 -1.62
C THR A 72 5.56 12.15 -0.52
N LYS A 73 6.63 12.93 -0.48
CA LYS A 73 7.60 12.92 0.62
C LYS A 73 7.90 14.35 1.05
N GLU A 74 7.79 14.59 2.35
CA GLU A 74 8.05 15.89 2.96
C GLU A 74 8.83 15.68 4.25
N LYS A 75 9.94 16.43 4.44
CA LYS A 75 10.78 16.38 5.67
C LYS A 75 11.13 14.94 6.11
N GLY A 76 11.38 14.05 5.16
CA GLY A 76 11.76 12.66 5.43
C GLY A 76 10.59 11.70 5.71
N VAL A 77 9.35 12.18 5.79
CA VAL A 77 8.13 11.38 5.97
C VAL A 77 7.39 11.26 4.64
N LYS A 78 6.98 10.04 4.29
CA LYS A 78 6.16 9.82 3.08
C LYS A 78 4.68 9.97 3.44
N ASN A 79 3.86 10.51 2.53
CA ASN A 79 2.42 10.64 2.73
C ASN A 79 1.69 9.89 1.62
N LEU A 80 0.91 8.87 1.95
CA LEU A 80 -0.05 8.24 1.04
C LEU A 80 -1.39 8.98 1.21
N ASN A 81 -1.74 9.84 0.26
CA ASN A 81 -3.00 10.59 0.28
C ASN A 81 -4.01 9.91 -0.63
N VAL A 82 -5.00 9.22 -0.06
CA VAL A 82 -6.08 8.54 -0.78
C VAL A 82 -7.31 9.43 -0.82
N VAL A 83 -7.66 9.90 -2.01
CA VAL A 83 -8.81 10.77 -2.24
C VAL A 83 -10.11 9.95 -2.27
N THR A 84 -10.10 8.86 -3.04
CA THR A 84 -11.23 7.93 -3.21
C THR A 84 -10.69 6.52 -3.48
N GLY A 85 -11.51 5.51 -3.19
CA GLY A 85 -11.18 4.10 -3.44
C GLY A 85 -10.21 3.53 -2.41
N GLY A 86 -9.60 2.38 -2.72
CA GLY A 86 -8.86 1.56 -1.77
C GLY A 86 -7.40 1.32 -2.13
N VAL A 87 -6.51 1.41 -1.15
CA VAL A 87 -5.07 1.09 -1.30
C VAL A 87 -4.65 0.13 -0.19
N LEU A 88 -4.11 -1.02 -0.60
CA LEU A 88 -3.34 -1.93 0.24
C LEU A 88 -1.86 -1.53 0.17
N GLY A 89 -1.17 -1.53 1.31
CA GLY A 89 0.25 -1.19 1.37
C GLY A 89 1.00 -2.02 2.40
N VAL A 90 2.22 -2.43 2.05
CA VAL A 90 3.15 -3.12 2.95
C VAL A 90 4.46 -2.34 3.02
N PHE A 91 4.92 -2.09 4.24
CA PHE A 91 5.98 -1.11 4.50
C PHE A 91 7.15 -1.77 5.20
N LYS A 92 8.36 -1.45 4.75
CA LYS A 92 9.58 -1.88 5.43
C LYS A 92 9.56 -1.38 6.88
N LYS A 93 10.00 -2.21 7.84
CA LYS A 93 10.21 -1.79 9.23
C LYS A 93 11.07 -0.51 9.27
N GLY A 94 10.58 0.52 9.98
CA GLY A 94 11.25 1.82 10.06
C GLY A 94 10.83 2.84 8.99
N SER A 95 10.13 2.43 7.92
CA SER A 95 9.52 3.36 6.95
C SER A 95 8.50 4.25 7.64
N LYS A 96 8.70 5.57 7.58
CA LYS A 96 7.78 6.56 8.16
C LYS A 96 6.75 7.00 7.13
N TYR A 97 5.50 6.65 7.36
CA TYR A 97 4.38 7.07 6.52
C TYR A 97 3.28 7.73 7.34
N ASN A 98 2.62 8.71 6.73
CA ASN A 98 1.26 9.10 7.07
C ASN A 98 0.33 8.55 5.98
N ILE A 99 -0.69 7.81 6.38
CA ILE A 99 -1.77 7.36 5.51
C ILE A 99 -2.94 8.33 5.70
N LYS A 100 -3.37 9.01 4.66
CA LYS A 100 -4.31 10.13 4.75
C LYS A 100 -5.52 9.91 3.88
N THR A 101 -6.68 10.26 4.41
CA THR A 101 -7.92 10.47 3.65
C THR A 101 -8.50 11.83 4.09
N GLU A 102 -9.68 12.20 3.59
CA GLU A 102 -10.34 13.45 3.96
C GLU A 102 -10.56 13.60 5.49
N ASN A 103 -10.83 12.51 6.20
CA ASN A 103 -11.31 12.55 7.60
C ASN A 103 -10.40 11.83 8.61
N MET A 104 -9.24 11.33 8.18
CA MET A 104 -8.28 10.69 9.07
C MET A 104 -6.84 10.74 8.55
N THR A 105 -5.91 10.69 9.48
CA THR A 105 -4.49 10.41 9.26
C THR A 105 -4.07 9.24 10.14
N ALA A 106 -3.42 8.23 9.58
CA ALA A 106 -2.79 7.16 10.32
C ALA A 106 -1.27 7.22 10.19
N GLY A 107 -0.57 7.44 11.30
CA GLY A 107 0.90 7.37 11.36
C GLY A 107 1.36 5.92 11.47
N ILE A 108 2.35 5.52 10.67
CA ILE A 108 2.94 4.17 10.70
C ILE A 108 4.47 4.21 10.65
N ARG A 109 5.10 3.16 11.23
CA ARG A 109 6.56 2.95 11.22
C ARG A 109 6.93 1.50 10.86
N GLY A 110 6.65 1.09 9.62
CA GLY A 110 6.50 -0.33 9.23
C GLY A 110 5.02 -0.64 9.02
N THR A 111 4.61 -1.91 9.15
CA THR A 111 3.18 -2.37 9.14
C THR A 111 2.68 -2.79 7.74
N GLY A 112 1.61 -3.58 7.69
CA GLY A 112 0.76 -3.77 6.52
C GLY A 112 -0.61 -3.15 6.78
N ILE A 113 -1.14 -2.35 5.86
CA ILE A 113 -2.42 -1.65 6.04
C ILE A 113 -3.29 -1.73 4.79
N PHE A 114 -4.59 -1.60 5.00
CA PHE A 114 -5.53 -1.25 3.94
C PHE A 114 -6.31 0.00 4.34
N VAL A 115 -6.48 0.92 3.39
CA VAL A 115 -7.32 2.11 3.57
C VAL A 115 -8.27 2.25 2.38
N GLU A 116 -9.55 2.52 2.62
CA GLU A 116 -10.54 2.84 1.59
C GLU A 116 -11.31 4.11 1.96
N SER A 117 -11.25 5.13 1.09
CA SER A 117 -12.08 6.35 1.20
C SER A 117 -13.31 6.21 0.32
N THR A 118 -14.50 6.22 0.93
CA THR A 118 -15.77 6.04 0.23
C THR A 118 -16.91 6.80 0.89
N LYS A 119 -17.65 7.59 0.10
CA LYS A 119 -18.83 8.35 0.55
C LYS A 119 -18.58 9.20 1.82
N GLY A 120 -17.41 9.84 1.88
CA GLY A 120 -16.98 10.67 3.02
C GLY A 120 -16.71 9.87 4.29
N LYS A 121 -16.52 8.55 4.21
CA LYS A 121 -16.09 7.69 5.32
C LYS A 121 -14.80 6.99 4.91
N SER A 122 -14.04 6.56 5.90
CA SER A 122 -12.82 5.79 5.68
C SER A 122 -12.91 4.45 6.40
N TYR A 123 -12.70 3.37 5.67
CA TYR A 123 -12.40 2.07 6.25
C TYR A 123 -10.89 1.96 6.37
N PHE A 124 -10.40 1.62 7.57
CA PHE A 124 -8.97 1.44 7.83
C PHE A 124 -8.74 0.11 8.51
N CYS A 125 -7.78 -0.66 8.01
CA CYS A 125 -7.35 -1.93 8.56
C CYS A 125 -5.86 -1.90 8.81
N THR A 126 -5.47 -2.08 10.06
CA THR A 126 -4.11 -2.47 10.46
C THR A 126 -4.01 -3.98 10.25
N CYS A 127 -3.41 -4.42 9.14
CA CYS A 127 -3.33 -5.84 8.79
C CYS A 127 -2.38 -6.58 9.73
N TYR A 128 -1.23 -5.96 10.03
CA TYR A 128 -0.28 -6.41 11.05
C TYR A 128 0.64 -5.25 11.43
N GLY A 129 1.11 -5.23 12.68
CA GLY A 129 1.94 -4.16 13.24
C GLY A 129 1.11 -3.09 13.95
N ASP A 130 1.66 -1.88 14.02
CA ASP A 130 1.12 -0.78 14.80
C ASP A 130 0.79 0.42 13.91
N THR A 131 -0.31 1.11 14.25
CA THR A 131 -0.77 2.35 13.60
C THR A 131 -1.32 3.31 14.65
N GLU A 132 -1.05 4.59 14.48
CA GLU A 132 -1.66 5.68 15.25
C GLU A 132 -2.70 6.38 14.39
N VAL A 133 -3.99 6.07 14.56
CA VAL A 133 -5.07 6.66 13.77
C VAL A 133 -5.64 7.88 14.46
N GLN A 134 -5.63 9.00 13.77
CA GLN A 134 -6.16 10.28 14.23
C GLN A 134 -7.24 10.79 13.27
N SER A 135 -8.26 11.39 13.86
CA SER A 135 -9.31 12.17 13.21
C SER A 135 -9.51 13.48 13.99
N ASP A 136 -10.42 14.33 13.54
CA ASP A 136 -10.77 15.56 14.26
C ASP A 136 -11.40 15.33 15.65
N LYS A 137 -11.90 14.12 15.94
CA LYS A 137 -12.59 13.81 17.20
C LYS A 137 -11.87 12.81 18.09
N GLU A 138 -11.13 11.91 17.48
CA GLU A 138 -10.60 10.73 18.15
C GLU A 138 -9.17 10.46 17.69
N HIS A 139 -8.36 10.00 18.64
CA HIS A 139 -7.04 9.42 18.41
C HIS A 139 -7.03 8.02 19.02
N LYS A 140 -6.59 7.04 18.24
CA LYS A 140 -6.58 5.64 18.61
C LYS A 140 -5.30 4.95 18.13
N HIS A 141 -4.54 4.40 19.08
CA HIS A 141 -3.54 3.39 18.78
C HIS A 141 -4.24 2.08 18.41
N MET A 142 -3.76 1.44 17.34
CA MET A 142 -4.23 0.13 16.92
C MET A 142 -3.03 -0.78 16.72
N HIS A 143 -3.12 -1.98 17.29
CA HIS A 143 -2.20 -3.08 17.10
C HIS A 143 -2.92 -4.25 16.43
N ALA A 144 -2.22 -4.98 15.56
CA ALA A 144 -2.72 -6.22 14.98
C ALA A 144 -1.58 -7.22 14.78
N THR A 145 -1.85 -8.50 15.07
CA THR A 145 -1.08 -9.62 14.53
C THR A 145 -1.69 -10.11 13.21
N HIS A 146 -3.02 -10.05 13.10
CA HIS A 146 -3.79 -10.43 11.91
C HIS A 146 -5.14 -9.68 11.90
N HIS A 147 -5.15 -8.52 11.25
CA HIS A 147 -6.29 -7.61 11.03
C HIS A 147 -6.95 -6.99 12.28
N ASN A 148 -6.84 -5.67 12.39
CA ASN A 148 -7.64 -4.84 13.30
C ASN A 148 -8.23 -3.67 12.52
N MET A 149 -9.55 -3.55 12.50
CA MET A 149 -10.26 -2.72 11.54
C MET A 149 -11.26 -1.76 12.18
N ILE A 150 -11.35 -0.56 11.62
CA ILE A 150 -12.27 0.48 12.03
C ILE A 150 -12.91 1.18 10.83
N TRP A 151 -14.06 1.79 11.09
CA TRP A 151 -14.63 2.86 10.30
C TRP A 151 -14.34 4.20 10.97
N VAL A 152 -13.77 5.14 10.23
CA VAL A 152 -13.79 6.56 10.55
C VAL A 152 -14.95 7.21 9.79
N LYS A 153 -15.94 7.72 10.54
CA LYS A 153 -17.14 8.36 9.97
C LYS A 153 -16.81 9.75 9.44
N LYS A 154 -17.73 10.34 8.66
CA LYS A 154 -17.56 11.66 8.01
C LYS A 154 -17.10 12.78 8.94
N TYR A 155 -17.56 12.76 10.19
CA TYR A 155 -17.20 13.78 11.18
C TYR A 155 -16.23 13.23 12.24
N GLY A 156 -15.31 12.35 11.85
CA GLY A 156 -14.20 11.88 12.68
C GLY A 156 -14.51 10.73 13.65
N ALA A 157 -15.76 10.53 14.06
CA ALA A 157 -16.08 9.47 15.02
C ALA A 157 -15.67 8.07 14.52
N MET A 158 -14.98 7.29 15.35
CA MET A 158 -14.49 5.96 14.99
C MET A 158 -15.40 4.87 15.54
N SER A 159 -15.46 3.74 14.85
CA SER A 159 -16.18 2.55 15.33
C SER A 159 -15.54 1.28 14.78
N PRO A 160 -15.55 0.17 15.52
CA PRO A 160 -15.05 -1.10 14.99
C PRO A 160 -15.75 -1.50 13.69
N ALA A 161 -14.99 -2.03 12.74
CA ALA A 161 -15.56 -2.72 11.59
C ALA A 161 -15.65 -4.22 11.89
N LYS A 162 -16.75 -4.87 11.47
CA LYS A 162 -17.03 -6.28 11.80
C LYS A 162 -16.57 -7.28 10.75
N LYS A 163 -16.29 -6.82 9.53
CA LYS A 163 -15.95 -7.67 8.39
C LYS A 163 -14.81 -7.03 7.62
N MET A 164 -13.82 -7.86 7.28
CA MET A 164 -12.73 -7.45 6.41
C MET A 164 -13.31 -7.06 5.05
N ARG A 165 -12.74 -6.00 4.47
CA ARG A 165 -13.17 -5.46 3.19
C ARG A 165 -11.97 -5.00 2.38
N GLY A 166 -12.11 -5.11 1.06
CA GLY A 166 -11.23 -4.50 0.07
C GLY A 166 -9.91 -5.23 -0.18
N HIS A 167 -9.50 -6.12 0.73
CA HIS A 167 -8.30 -6.95 0.59
C HIS A 167 -8.44 -8.33 1.22
N ASN A 168 -7.47 -9.21 0.95
CA ASN A 168 -7.32 -10.53 1.56
C ASN A 168 -5.84 -10.86 1.84
N ASP A 169 -5.59 -12.00 2.49
CA ASP A 169 -4.24 -12.42 2.88
C ASP A 169 -3.35 -12.76 1.68
N ASP A 170 -3.91 -13.28 0.59
CA ASP A 170 -3.12 -13.61 -0.61
C ASP A 170 -2.60 -12.35 -1.31
N GLU A 171 -3.39 -11.25 -1.29
CA GLU A 171 -2.94 -9.95 -1.77
C GLU A 171 -1.80 -9.39 -0.90
N LEU A 172 -1.83 -9.60 0.43
CA LEU A 172 -0.73 -9.24 1.33
C LEU A 172 0.52 -10.07 1.06
N ARG A 173 0.39 -11.38 0.89
CA ARG A 173 1.50 -12.28 0.52
C ARG A 173 2.13 -11.87 -0.81
N ALA A 174 1.30 -11.58 -1.81
CA ALA A 174 1.76 -11.12 -3.11
C ALA A 174 2.55 -9.80 -2.99
N LEU A 175 2.07 -8.84 -2.21
CA LEU A 175 2.77 -7.56 -1.99
C LEU A 175 4.10 -7.73 -1.24
N GLU A 176 4.13 -8.51 -0.16
CA GLU A 176 5.38 -8.73 0.58
C GLU A 176 6.40 -9.48 -0.28
N SER A 177 5.96 -10.46 -1.09
CA SER A 177 6.81 -11.20 -2.01
C SER A 177 7.47 -10.29 -3.06
N MET A 178 6.77 -9.27 -3.58
CA MET A 178 7.33 -8.28 -4.53
C MET A 178 8.56 -7.51 -4.00
N VAL A 179 8.74 -7.50 -2.68
CA VAL A 179 9.83 -6.82 -1.98
C VAL A 179 10.65 -7.81 -1.12
N GLY A 180 10.57 -9.11 -1.43
CA GLY A 180 11.42 -10.16 -0.86
C GLY A 180 11.10 -10.48 0.61
N ARG A 181 9.85 -10.34 1.03
CA ARG A 181 9.40 -10.59 2.41
C ARG A 181 8.19 -11.52 2.47
N VAL A 182 7.81 -11.88 3.68
CA VAL A 182 6.56 -12.57 4.01
C VAL A 182 5.77 -11.76 5.06
N PRO A 183 4.43 -11.82 5.06
CA PRO A 183 3.61 -11.16 6.07
C PRO A 183 3.97 -11.58 7.49
N ALA A 184 3.73 -10.71 8.48
CA ALA A 184 4.11 -10.99 9.87
C ALA A 184 3.39 -12.20 10.48
N PHE A 185 2.16 -12.50 10.03
CA PHE A 185 1.37 -13.64 10.50
C PHE A 185 1.75 -14.98 9.85
N ASP A 186 2.58 -14.96 8.79
CA ASP A 186 3.09 -16.17 8.12
C ASP A 186 4.52 -16.51 8.60
N LYS A 187 5.05 -15.81 9.61
CA LYS A 187 6.40 -16.02 10.17
C LYS A 187 6.44 -17.02 11.32
#